data_AF-A0A1E7FUY3-F1
#
_entry.id   AF-A0A1E7FUY3-F1
#
_cell.length_a   1.000
_cell.length_b   1.000
_cell.length_c   1.000
_cell.angle_alpha   90.00
_cell.angle_beta   90.00
_cell.angle_gamma   90.00
#
_symmetry.space_group_name_H-M   'P 1'
#
loop_
_entity.id
_entity.type
_entity.pdbx_description
1 polymer ?
#
loop_
_entity_poly.entity_id
_entity_poly.type
_entity_poly.pdbx_seq_one_letter_code
_entity_poly.pdbx_strand_id
1 'polypeptide(L)'
;MINTSTNTGNSFDLSSMRRRSDDQIRYRLIRSLGINSSESPSSKMLNKHRRNLLNESTQEVPLKNHCGGGGCKAELHDSRARSIQFNTVVKSMPIPSHLDYSDRVKRLIWSNGKEIRENARRNAREFAFEGWSAQYVLEEDQMYLDTGSMEFIHPVHVVGYQ
;
A
#
# COMPACT_ATOMS: atom_id res chain seq x y z
N MET A 1 -31.53 64.72 12.89
CA MET A 1 -32.56 63.69 13.18
C MET A 1 -32.33 62.56 12.18
N ILE A 2 -31.41 61.64 12.41
CA ILE A 2 -31.55 60.30 13.03
C ILE A 2 -32.90 59.59 12.81
N ASN A 3 -32.77 58.32 12.39
CA ASN A 3 -33.73 57.19 12.31
C ASN A 3 -34.34 56.96 10.92
N THR A 4 -34.40 55.74 10.33
CA THR A 4 -34.00 54.38 10.73
C THR A 4 -34.17 53.45 9.50
N SER A 5 -33.35 52.39 9.45
CA SER A 5 -33.46 51.08 8.77
C SER A 5 -34.77 50.71 8.05
N THR A 6 -34.74 49.97 6.93
CA THR A 6 -34.66 48.50 6.99
C THR A 6 -33.79 47.85 5.90
N ASN A 7 -32.92 46.99 6.40
CA ASN A 7 -32.06 46.02 5.73
C ASN A 7 -32.91 44.84 5.22
N THR A 8 -32.98 44.63 3.91
CA THR A 8 -33.48 43.37 3.32
C THR A 8 -32.29 42.42 3.17
N GLY A 9 -32.17 41.50 4.13
CA GLY A 9 -31.14 40.48 4.16
C GLY A 9 -31.19 39.62 2.91
N ASN A 10 -30.14 39.73 2.09
CA ASN A 10 -29.83 38.73 1.09
C ASN A 10 -29.03 37.64 1.81
N SER A 11 -29.73 36.61 2.25
CA SER A 11 -29.15 35.41 2.87
C SER A 11 -28.31 34.67 1.83
N PHE A 12 -27.08 35.12 1.62
CA PHE A 12 -26.07 34.36 0.89
C PHE A 12 -25.67 33.17 1.77
N ASP A 13 -26.37 32.07 1.53
CA ASP A 13 -26.07 30.75 2.06
C ASP A 13 -24.65 30.32 1.62
N LEU A 14 -23.71 30.41 2.55
CA LEU A 14 -22.32 29.96 2.41
C LEU A 14 -22.17 28.43 2.53
N SER A 15 -23.25 27.66 2.62
CA SER A 15 -23.18 26.21 2.84
C SER A 15 -22.89 25.37 1.60
N SER A 16 -22.89 25.95 0.39
CA SER A 16 -22.60 25.22 -0.85
C SER A 16 -21.13 25.31 -1.28
N MET A 17 -20.20 25.01 -0.36
CA MET A 17 -18.91 24.47 -0.80
C MET A 17 -19.17 23.09 -1.39
N ARG A 18 -19.38 23.06 -2.71
CA ARG A 18 -19.52 21.90 -3.59
C ARG A 18 -18.67 20.72 -3.10
N ARG A 19 -19.23 19.87 -2.23
CA ARG A 19 -18.63 18.60 -1.83
C ARG A 19 -18.59 17.77 -3.10
N ARG A 20 -17.44 17.76 -3.79
CA ARG A 20 -17.23 16.87 -4.93
C ARG A 20 -17.42 15.46 -4.38
N SER A 21 -18.29 14.65 -5.01
CA SER A 21 -18.49 13.29 -4.55
C SER A 21 -17.14 12.58 -4.51
N ASP A 22 -16.90 11.79 -3.46
CA ASP A 22 -15.66 11.01 -3.32
C ASP A 22 -15.37 10.20 -4.58
N ASP A 23 -16.40 9.73 -5.26
CA ASP A 23 -16.32 9.05 -6.55
C ASP A 23 -15.68 9.90 -7.65
N GLN A 24 -15.99 11.20 -7.72
CA GLN A 24 -15.37 12.11 -8.69
C GLN A 24 -13.90 12.38 -8.37
N ILE A 25 -13.56 12.46 -7.08
CA ILE A 25 -12.17 12.62 -6.63
C ILE A 25 -11.38 11.35 -6.99
N ARG A 26 -11.95 10.18 -6.67
CA ARG A 26 -11.39 8.87 -6.96
C ARG A 26 -11.22 8.65 -8.46
N TYR A 27 -12.23 8.99 -9.27
CA TYR A 27 -12.19 8.85 -10.72
C TYR A 27 -11.08 9.70 -11.34
N ARG A 28 -10.93 10.96 -10.91
CA ARG A 28 -9.86 11.86 -11.39
C ARG A 28 -8.48 11.33 -11.03
N LEU A 29 -8.31 10.84 -9.80
CA LEU A 29 -7.05 10.24 -9.34
C LEU A 29 -6.69 9.00 -10.15
N ILE A 30 -7.62 8.04 -10.29
CA ILE A 30 -7.41 6.80 -11.06
C ILE A 30 -7.05 7.13 -12.52
N ARG A 31 -7.74 8.09 -13.11
CA ARG A 31 -7.44 8.57 -14.47
C ARG A 31 -6.08 9.25 -14.55
N SER A 32 -5.69 10.08 -13.59
CA SER A 32 -4.37 10.73 -13.58
C SER A 32 -3.23 9.74 -13.39
N LEU A 33 -3.49 8.59 -12.77
CA LEU A 33 -2.53 7.48 -12.65
C LEU A 33 -2.43 6.63 -13.92
N GLY A 34 -3.17 6.94 -14.98
CA GLY A 34 -3.15 6.16 -16.23
C GLY A 34 -3.73 4.75 -16.09
N ILE A 35 -4.59 4.54 -15.09
CA ILE A 35 -5.37 3.32 -14.91
C ILE A 35 -6.70 3.55 -15.64
N ASN A 36 -6.67 3.44 -16.96
CA ASN A 36 -7.87 3.54 -17.80
C ASN A 36 -8.74 2.29 -17.61
N SER A 37 -9.94 2.49 -17.07
CA SER A 37 -10.99 1.48 -16.92
C SER A 37 -11.58 1.07 -18.29
N SER A 38 -10.76 0.51 -19.17
CA SER A 38 -11.27 -0.22 -20.34
C SER A 38 -11.34 -1.69 -19.95
N GLU A 39 -12.57 -2.17 -19.76
CA GLU A 39 -12.97 -3.57 -19.52
C GLU A 39 -12.59 -4.15 -18.15
N SER A 40 -13.50 -3.96 -17.19
CA SER A 40 -13.51 -4.76 -15.95
C SER A 40 -14.26 -6.07 -16.19
N PRO A 41 -13.67 -7.25 -15.94
CA PRO A 41 -14.42 -8.48 -15.74
C PRO A 41 -15.40 -8.28 -14.56
N SER A 42 -16.59 -8.86 -14.70
CA SER A 42 -17.74 -8.76 -13.78
C SER A 42 -17.38 -8.52 -12.30
N SER A 43 -17.71 -7.32 -11.82
CA SER A 43 -17.53 -6.79 -10.46
C SER A 43 -18.09 -7.67 -9.32
N LYS A 44 -18.80 -8.76 -9.65
CA LYS A 44 -19.47 -9.62 -8.67
C LYS A 44 -18.52 -10.61 -7.97
N MET A 45 -17.39 -10.98 -8.60
CA MET A 45 -16.48 -12.01 -8.05
C MET A 45 -15.46 -11.45 -7.03
N LEU A 46 -15.01 -10.20 -7.19
CA LEU A 46 -13.96 -9.59 -6.34
C LEU A 46 -14.44 -9.28 -4.90
N ASN A 47 -15.74 -9.02 -4.72
CA ASN A 47 -16.33 -8.63 -3.43
C ASN A 47 -16.47 -9.77 -2.42
N LYS A 48 -16.30 -11.04 -2.83
CA LYS A 48 -16.40 -12.18 -1.92
C LYS A 48 -15.11 -12.40 -1.13
N HIS A 49 -13.94 -12.26 -1.76
CA HIS A 49 -12.66 -12.48 -1.07
C HIS A 49 -12.21 -11.32 -0.18
N ARG A 50 -12.50 -10.06 -0.55
CA ARG A 50 -12.14 -8.90 0.30
C ARG A 50 -12.81 -8.89 1.67
N ARG A 51 -13.97 -9.53 1.81
CA ARG A 51 -14.69 -9.61 3.09
C ARG A 51 -14.04 -10.57 4.08
N ASN A 52 -13.25 -11.55 3.60
CA ASN A 52 -12.63 -12.54 4.48
C ASN A 52 -11.33 -12.03 5.12
N LEU A 53 -10.58 -11.16 4.44
CA LEU A 53 -9.33 -10.57 4.97
C LEU A 53 -9.54 -9.50 6.07
N LEU A 54 -10.71 -8.88 6.13
CA LEU A 54 -11.01 -7.83 7.13
C LEU A 54 -11.52 -8.39 8.47
N ASN A 55 -11.73 -9.70 8.55
CA ASN A 55 -12.30 -10.35 9.75
C ASN A 55 -11.25 -11.06 10.61
N GLU A 56 -9.98 -11.00 10.22
CA GLU A 56 -8.88 -11.50 11.02
C GLU A 56 -8.52 -10.46 12.07
N SER A 57 -9.16 -10.57 13.24
CA SER A 57 -8.79 -9.83 14.44
C SER A 57 -7.40 -10.29 14.87
N THR A 58 -6.35 -9.70 14.31
CA THR A 58 -4.98 -9.85 14.83
C THR A 58 -4.99 -9.31 16.25
N GLN A 59 -5.10 -10.20 17.24
CA GLN A 59 -4.89 -9.82 18.62
C GLN A 59 -3.42 -9.47 18.76
N GLU A 60 -3.12 -8.18 18.85
CA GLU A 60 -1.81 -7.64 19.20
C GLU A 60 -1.45 -8.16 20.60
N VAL A 61 -0.81 -9.33 20.68
CA VAL A 61 -0.32 -9.87 21.94
C VAL A 61 0.97 -9.13 22.28
N PRO A 62 1.08 -8.46 23.44
CA PRO A 62 2.32 -7.84 23.86
C PRO A 62 3.46 -8.86 23.87
N LEU A 63 4.61 -8.49 23.32
CA LEU A 63 5.81 -9.32 23.37
C LEU A 63 6.10 -9.70 24.83
N LYS A 64 6.20 -11.00 25.11
CA LYS A 64 6.59 -11.50 26.43
C LYS A 64 8.03 -11.06 26.72
N ASN A 65 8.20 -10.12 27.64
CA ASN A 65 9.50 -9.79 28.19
C ASN A 65 9.97 -10.95 29.07
N HIS A 66 10.89 -11.77 28.57
CA HIS A 66 11.57 -12.80 29.34
C HIS A 66 12.64 -12.15 30.23
N CYS A 67 12.20 -11.53 31.32
CA CYS A 67 13.06 -11.18 32.44
C CYS A 67 12.30 -11.44 33.73
N GLY A 68 12.21 -12.71 34.09
CA GLY A 68 11.61 -13.20 35.33
C GLY A 68 12.62 -14.03 36.12
N GLY A 69 13.05 -13.47 37.26
CA GLY A 69 13.44 -14.14 38.51
C GLY A 69 14.22 -15.46 38.44
N GLY A 70 15.53 -15.38 38.65
CA GLY A 70 16.36 -16.52 39.06
C GLY A 70 17.62 -16.01 39.74
N GLY A 71 17.74 -16.24 41.04
CA GLY A 71 18.87 -15.79 41.84
C GLY A 71 20.19 -16.36 41.34
N CYS A 72 21.11 -15.48 40.96
CA CYS A 72 22.53 -15.75 40.97
C CYS A 72 23.20 -14.57 41.68
N LYS A 73 23.89 -14.85 42.79
CA LYS A 73 24.76 -13.87 43.44
C LYS A 73 26.00 -13.70 42.58
N ALA A 74 25.87 -12.90 41.53
CA ALA A 74 27.01 -12.34 40.85
C ALA A 74 27.44 -11.11 41.66
N GLU A 75 28.68 -11.14 42.13
CA GLU A 75 29.41 -10.00 42.69
C GLU A 75 29.02 -8.70 41.97
N LEU A 76 28.75 -7.65 42.77
CA LEU A 76 28.32 -6.32 42.33
C LEU A 76 29.41 -5.64 41.50
N HIS A 77 29.67 -6.14 40.30
CA HIS A 77 30.13 -5.28 39.23
C HIS A 77 29.00 -4.28 39.04
N ASP A 78 29.28 -2.99 39.27
CA ASP A 78 28.37 -1.87 39.03
C ASP A 78 27.77 -2.06 37.64
N SER A 79 26.63 -2.75 37.62
CA SER A 79 25.83 -3.01 36.45
C SER A 79 25.02 -1.75 36.29
N ARG A 80 25.76 -0.63 36.10
CA ARG A 80 25.26 0.62 35.60
C ARG A 80 24.45 0.22 34.38
N ALA A 81 23.15 0.14 34.61
CA ALA A 81 22.26 -0.64 33.77
C ALA A 81 22.53 -0.16 32.35
N ARG A 82 22.87 -1.09 31.46
CA ARG A 82 22.94 -0.79 30.02
C ARG A 82 21.52 -0.46 29.60
N SER A 83 21.14 0.77 29.89
CA SER A 83 19.82 1.32 29.73
C SER A 83 19.79 1.90 28.33
N ILE A 84 18.85 1.43 27.53
CA ILE A 84 18.59 1.99 26.22
C ILE A 84 18.08 3.41 26.44
N GLN A 85 18.89 4.39 26.05
CA GLN A 85 18.50 5.79 26.08
C GLN A 85 18.09 6.23 24.68
N PHE A 86 16.91 6.84 24.59
CA PHE A 86 16.42 7.41 23.34
C PHE A 86 16.90 8.85 23.20
N ASN A 87 17.38 9.20 22.00
CA ASN A 87 17.69 10.59 21.70
C ASN A 87 16.38 11.38 21.58
N THR A 88 16.25 12.44 22.37
CA THR A 88 15.07 13.32 22.37
C THR A 88 15.05 14.27 21.19
N VAL A 89 16.19 14.45 20.51
CA VAL A 89 16.33 15.32 19.34
C VAL A 89 16.11 14.49 18.07
N VAL A 90 14.98 14.72 17.41
CA VAL A 90 14.64 14.07 16.14
C VAL A 90 14.89 15.05 14.99
N LYS A 91 15.64 14.61 13.98
CA LYS A 91 15.79 15.35 12.72
C LYS A 91 14.60 15.04 11.81
N SER A 92 13.72 16.01 11.61
CA SER A 92 12.65 15.91 10.62
C SER A 92 13.14 16.36 9.26
N MET A 93 12.90 15.56 8.23
CA MET A 93 13.11 15.92 6.83
C MET A 93 11.76 15.85 6.12
N PRO A 94 11.33 16.91 5.41
CA PRO A 94 10.09 16.84 4.66
C PRO A 94 10.24 15.81 3.54
N ILE A 95 9.21 14.98 3.36
CA ILE A 95 9.12 14.06 2.24
C ILE A 95 8.64 14.88 1.04
N PRO A 96 9.41 14.95 -0.07
CA PRO A 96 8.97 15.68 -1.26
C PRO A 96 7.68 15.08 -1.80
N SER A 97 6.80 15.95 -2.29
CA SER A 97 5.59 15.53 -2.98
C SER A 97 5.96 14.74 -4.24
N HIS A 98 5.09 13.83 -4.68
CA HIS A 98 5.21 13.18 -5.98
C HIS A 98 5.42 14.22 -7.12
N LEU A 99 4.81 15.41 -7.00
CA LEU A 99 4.90 16.46 -8.01
C LEU A 99 6.30 17.06 -8.14
N ASP A 100 7.10 17.02 -7.06
CA ASP A 100 8.42 17.66 -6.99
C ASP A 100 9.48 16.84 -7.75
N TYR A 101 9.20 15.57 -8.05
CA TYR A 101 10.11 14.70 -8.79
C TYR A 101 10.01 14.93 -10.31
N SER A 102 11.16 14.94 -10.97
CA SER A 102 11.22 14.89 -12.44
C SER A 102 10.62 13.59 -12.98
N ASP A 103 10.14 13.59 -14.23
CA ASP A 103 9.57 12.39 -14.86
C ASP A 103 10.57 11.24 -14.93
N ARG A 104 11.87 11.53 -15.05
CA ARG A 104 12.91 10.50 -14.98
C ARG A 104 12.89 9.78 -13.64
N VAL A 105 12.87 10.53 -12.55
CA VAL A 105 12.85 9.98 -11.18
C VAL A 105 11.52 9.27 -10.92
N LYS A 106 10.40 9.84 -11.37
CA LYS A 106 9.09 9.21 -11.25
C LYS A 106 9.04 7.82 -11.88
N ARG A 107 9.61 7.66 -13.08
CA ARG A 107 9.68 6.37 -13.78
C ARG A 107 10.57 5.32 -13.09
N LEU A 108 11.51 5.74 -12.25
CA LEU A 108 12.34 4.82 -11.46
C LEU A 108 11.64 4.39 -10.17
N ILE A 109 10.85 5.27 -9.57
CA ILE A 109 10.19 5.01 -8.27
C ILE A 109 8.84 4.31 -8.47
N TRP A 110 8.09 4.69 -9.50
CA TRP A 110 6.72 4.23 -9.71
C TRP A 110 6.56 3.54 -11.05
N SER A 111 6.00 2.33 -11.00
CA SER A 111 5.52 1.62 -12.18
C SER A 111 4.41 2.40 -12.87
N ASN A 112 4.46 2.46 -14.18
CA ASN A 112 3.42 3.14 -14.97
C ASN A 112 2.19 2.22 -15.17
N GLY A 113 1.06 2.80 -15.58
CA GLY A 113 -0.18 2.03 -15.77
C GLY A 113 -0.08 0.90 -16.81
N LYS A 114 0.78 1.03 -17.83
CA LYS A 114 0.99 -0.02 -18.84
C LYS A 114 1.73 -1.21 -18.21
N GLU A 115 2.79 -0.93 -17.45
CA GLU A 115 3.56 -1.93 -16.71
C GLU A 115 2.70 -2.65 -15.67
N ILE A 116 1.88 -1.92 -14.91
CA ILE A 116 0.95 -2.52 -13.95
C ILE A 116 -0.03 -3.48 -14.63
N ARG A 117 -0.59 -3.09 -15.79
CA ARG A 117 -1.49 -3.97 -16.56
C ARG A 117 -0.78 -5.22 -17.06
N GLU A 118 0.43 -5.07 -17.58
CA GLU A 118 1.21 -6.20 -18.09
C GLU A 118 1.60 -7.15 -16.96
N ASN A 119 2.06 -6.63 -15.82
CA ASN A 119 2.34 -7.42 -14.63
C ASN A 119 1.09 -8.11 -14.10
N ALA A 120 -0.06 -7.44 -14.06
CA ALA A 120 -1.31 -8.07 -13.63
C ALA A 120 -1.70 -9.23 -14.57
N ARG A 121 -1.55 -9.05 -15.89
CA ARG A 121 -1.81 -10.10 -16.88
C ARG A 121 -0.85 -11.28 -16.72
N ARG A 122 0.43 -11.00 -16.46
CA ARG A 122 1.46 -12.01 -16.17
C ARG A 122 1.14 -12.78 -14.89
N ASN A 123 0.91 -12.09 -13.77
CA ASN A 123 0.58 -12.68 -12.48
C ASN A 123 -0.70 -13.52 -12.55
N ALA A 124 -1.71 -13.08 -13.29
CA ALA A 124 -2.95 -13.84 -13.46
C ALA A 124 -2.72 -15.17 -14.19
N ARG A 125 -1.82 -15.20 -15.18
CA ARG A 125 -1.45 -16.43 -15.88
C ARG A 125 -0.66 -17.38 -14.98
N GLU A 126 0.31 -16.86 -14.24
CA GLU A 126 1.13 -17.62 -13.28
C GLU A 126 0.24 -18.25 -12.21
N PHE A 127 -0.62 -17.45 -11.58
CA PHE A 127 -1.51 -17.94 -10.54
C PHE A 127 -2.55 -18.95 -11.06
N ALA A 128 -2.97 -18.82 -12.31
CA ALA A 128 -3.83 -19.82 -12.95
C ALA A 128 -3.12 -21.16 -13.16
N PHE A 129 -1.84 -21.14 -13.54
CA PHE A 129 -1.00 -22.35 -13.68
C PHE A 129 -0.82 -23.06 -12.33
N GLU A 130 -0.71 -22.29 -11.26
CA GLU A 130 -0.60 -22.78 -9.87
C GLU A 130 -1.97 -23.18 -9.26
N GLY A 131 -3.02 -23.27 -10.09
CA GLY A 131 -4.34 -23.75 -9.69
C GLY A 131 -5.12 -22.75 -8.82
N TRP A 132 -4.84 -21.46 -8.92
CA TRP A 132 -5.48 -20.40 -8.11
C TRP A 132 -5.31 -20.60 -6.60
N SER A 133 -4.23 -21.25 -6.17
CA SER A 133 -3.96 -21.57 -4.78
C SER A 133 -2.71 -20.86 -4.27
N ALA A 134 -2.89 -19.95 -3.30
CA ALA A 134 -1.77 -19.25 -2.67
C ALA A 134 -0.81 -20.19 -1.90
N GLN A 135 -1.25 -21.42 -1.60
CA GLN A 135 -0.44 -22.43 -0.91
C GLN A 135 0.57 -23.13 -1.83
N TYR A 136 0.35 -23.08 -3.15
CA TYR A 136 1.13 -23.81 -4.15
C TYR A 136 1.81 -22.85 -5.14
N VAL A 137 2.03 -21.60 -4.74
CA VAL A 137 2.80 -20.63 -5.53
C VAL A 137 4.24 -21.10 -5.65
N LEU A 138 4.79 -21.04 -6.85
CA LEU A 138 6.15 -21.48 -7.13
C LEU A 138 7.16 -20.50 -6.54
N GLU A 139 8.19 -21.05 -5.91
CA GLU A 139 9.34 -20.30 -5.40
C GLU A 139 10.44 -20.18 -6.48
N GLU A 140 11.41 -19.30 -6.26
CA GLU A 140 12.47 -18.97 -7.22
C GLU A 140 13.30 -20.18 -7.67
N ASP A 141 13.54 -21.16 -6.78
CA ASP A 141 14.29 -22.39 -7.07
C ASP A 141 13.53 -23.37 -7.99
N GLN A 142 12.22 -23.15 -8.16
CA GLN A 142 11.36 -23.93 -9.03
C GLN A 142 11.11 -23.25 -10.38
N MET A 143 11.73 -22.08 -10.60
CA MET A 143 11.69 -21.33 -11.86
C MET A 143 12.91 -21.64 -12.72
N TYR A 144 12.83 -21.34 -14.03
CA TYR A 144 13.98 -21.48 -14.93
C TYR A 144 14.85 -20.23 -14.86
N LEU A 145 16.16 -20.40 -14.75
CA LEU A 145 17.10 -19.29 -14.87
C LEU A 145 17.40 -19.02 -16.34
N ASP A 146 17.06 -17.84 -16.85
CA ASP A 146 17.54 -17.41 -18.16
C ASP A 146 18.99 -16.95 -18.07
N THR A 147 19.87 -17.63 -18.80
CA THR A 147 21.31 -17.28 -18.83
C THR A 147 21.61 -15.97 -19.56
N GLY A 148 20.68 -15.47 -20.38
CA GLY A 148 20.83 -14.19 -21.09
C GLY A 148 20.51 -12.98 -20.21
N SER A 149 19.34 -12.98 -19.58
CA SER A 149 18.91 -11.88 -18.68
C SER A 149 19.37 -12.05 -17.23
N MET A 150 19.75 -13.25 -16.82
CA MET A 150 19.98 -13.64 -15.43
C MET A 150 18.74 -13.48 -14.54
N GLU A 151 17.55 -13.65 -15.12
CA GLU A 151 16.29 -13.57 -14.42
C GLU A 151 15.63 -14.95 -14.31
N PHE A 152 14.85 -15.14 -13.24
CA PHE A 152 14.03 -16.33 -13.07
C PHE A 152 12.71 -16.21 -13.82
N ILE A 153 12.43 -17.19 -14.66
CA ILE A 153 11.27 -17.28 -15.53
C ILE A 153 10.37 -18.40 -15.03
N HIS A 154 9.14 -18.03 -14.67
CA HIS A 154 8.12 -19.00 -14.31
C HIS A 154 7.86 -19.99 -15.48
N PRO A 155 7.77 -21.32 -15.22
CA PRO A 155 7.61 -22.35 -16.25
C PRO A 155 6.49 -22.11 -17.27
N VAL A 156 5.36 -21.53 -16.85
CA VAL A 156 4.20 -21.21 -17.70
C VAL A 156 4.56 -20.35 -18.93
N HIS A 157 5.59 -19.50 -18.83
CA HIS A 157 6.01 -18.63 -19.93
C HIS A 157 6.96 -19.32 -20.92
N VAL A 158 7.54 -20.46 -20.55
CA VAL A 158 8.42 -21.26 -21.43
C VAL A 158 7.62 -22.34 -22.15
N VAL A 159 6.74 -23.03 -21.42
CA VAL A 159 6.03 -24.22 -21.92
C VAL A 159 4.82 -23.86 -22.79
N GLY A 160 4.45 -22.58 -22.87
CA GLY A 160 3.35 -22.13 -23.73
C GLY A 160 2.02 -22.71 -23.29
N TYR A 161 1.57 -22.40 -22.06
CA TYR A 161 0.25 -22.79 -21.59
C TYR A 161 -0.83 -22.02 -22.38
N GLN A 162 -1.59 -22.73 -23.22
CA GLN A 162 -2.74 -22.22 -23.97
C GLN A 162 -4.04 -22.35 -23.17
#